data_AF-A0A2U9CTR1-F1
#
_entry.id   AF-A0A2U9CTR1-F1
#
_cell.length_a   1.000
_cell.length_b   1.000
_cell.length_c   1.000
_cell.angle_alpha   90.00
_cell.angle_beta   90.00
_cell.angle_gamma   90.00
#
_symmetry.space_group_name_H-M   'P 1'
#
loop_
_entity.id
_entity.type
_entity.pdbx_description
1 polymer ?
#
loop_
_entity_poly.entity_id
_entity_poly.type
_entity_poly.pdbx_seq_one_letter_code
_entity_poly.pdbx_strand_id
1 'polypeptide(L)'
;MFVQSQNSAGQISHQQLRPGHTACQTDISSWADTQNSVKKVLEHLVYLGKATGDIFLNDAVAKKFLEFHRDITEECGAEEKQHSWAVIEKEEEIVMYGPYYPNYSKGIHSEDIIIQQTEELLESEEFSQQWKVYVFTMNSPCLARNTEPCMINLVQKAHAWWTAYGVKTHIGFVRCWGFRGTKETLFRDIDYGHVDCINQTGNHGDYVEAAKNRTNLNPLCENLRFAVKHLLTCADLSFPLMTTVQEQDWNSYFKKMHSIFECKPEGEKKVFAQKLDAAIEAARALLSAKSRSFDKHLEGGKAFPLHSTFAPQVSEALQDEMTLTFQHCWREMVQDKYADFLRGKLTEQFNQCAVQLFIKDIVKFTDRYLHIGRIKFSKEHMAAFEAE
;
A
#
# COMPACT_ATOMS: atom_id res chain seq x y z
N MET A 1 -69.54 1.65 -26.10
CA MET A 1 -68.82 2.23 -24.96
C MET A 1 -68.33 1.08 -24.08
N PHE A 2 -67.17 0.52 -24.41
CA PHE A 2 -66.28 -0.31 -23.58
C PHE A 2 -65.02 -0.59 -24.42
N VAL A 3 -63.91 -0.76 -23.71
CA VAL A 3 -62.49 -0.61 -24.06
C VAL A 3 -61.94 -1.79 -24.89
N GLN A 4 -61.00 -1.51 -25.81
CA GLN A 4 -59.77 -2.31 -25.93
C GLN A 4 -58.63 -1.55 -26.64
N SER A 5 -57.47 -1.62 -26.01
CA SER A 5 -56.17 -1.03 -26.33
C SER A 5 -55.43 -1.74 -27.45
N GLN A 6 -54.64 -1.03 -28.25
CA GLN A 6 -53.34 -1.54 -28.71
C GLN A 6 -52.27 -0.42 -28.70
N ASN A 7 -51.18 -0.75 -28.01
CA ASN A 7 -49.95 0.03 -27.88
C ASN A 7 -49.15 0.00 -29.18
N SER A 8 -48.67 1.17 -29.62
CA SER A 8 -47.58 1.31 -30.59
C SER A 8 -46.26 1.53 -29.85
N ALA A 9 -45.41 0.50 -29.84
CA ALA A 9 -44.03 0.60 -29.38
C ALA A 9 -43.20 1.32 -30.46
N GLY A 10 -42.71 2.51 -30.13
CA GLY A 10 -41.75 3.26 -30.93
C GLY A 10 -40.35 2.64 -30.84
N GLN A 11 -39.72 2.47 -32.00
CA GLN A 11 -38.38 1.91 -32.19
C GLN A 11 -37.31 2.74 -31.48
N ILE A 12 -36.52 2.08 -30.64
CA ILE A 12 -35.23 2.60 -30.15
C ILE A 12 -34.18 2.31 -31.23
N SER A 13 -33.59 3.38 -31.75
CA SER A 13 -32.47 3.34 -32.68
C SER A 13 -31.25 2.69 -32.01
N HIS A 14 -30.84 1.54 -32.52
CA HIS A 14 -29.53 0.96 -32.24
C HIS A 14 -28.44 1.84 -32.87
N GLN A 15 -27.83 2.73 -32.09
CA GLN A 15 -26.52 3.26 -32.43
C GLN A 15 -25.50 2.12 -32.37
N GLN A 16 -24.91 1.79 -33.52
CA GLN A 16 -23.79 0.87 -33.63
C GLN A 16 -22.60 1.43 -32.84
N LEU A 17 -22.30 0.81 -31.69
CA LEU A 17 -21.07 1.05 -30.93
C LEU A 17 -19.86 0.69 -31.80
N ARG A 18 -18.91 1.63 -31.95
CA ARG A 18 -17.68 1.40 -32.71
C ARG A 18 -16.88 0.25 -32.08
N PRO A 19 -16.20 -0.61 -32.87
CA PRO A 19 -15.45 -1.77 -32.35
C PRO A 19 -14.38 -1.45 -31.28
N GLY A 20 -13.88 -0.22 -31.23
CA GLY A 20 -12.94 0.22 -30.18
C GLY A 20 -13.60 0.57 -28.84
N HIS A 21 -14.90 0.90 -28.81
CA HIS A 21 -15.63 1.23 -27.59
C HIS A 21 -15.94 0.01 -26.73
N THR A 22 -16.31 -1.10 -27.37
CA THR A 22 -16.62 -2.35 -26.68
C THR A 22 -15.38 -2.94 -26.01
N ALA A 23 -14.20 -2.85 -26.65
CA ALA A 23 -12.91 -3.29 -26.11
C ALA A 23 -12.45 -2.45 -24.90
N CYS A 24 -12.55 -1.12 -25.00
CA CYS A 24 -12.25 -0.19 -23.88
C CYS A 24 -13.10 -0.49 -22.64
N GLN A 25 -14.41 -0.71 -22.81
CA GLN A 25 -15.30 -1.05 -21.69
C GLN A 25 -15.02 -2.44 -21.10
N THR A 26 -14.65 -3.43 -21.92
CA THR A 26 -14.31 -4.77 -21.41
C THR A 26 -13.00 -4.77 -20.63
N ASP A 27 -11.97 -4.06 -21.09
CA ASP A 27 -10.69 -4.01 -20.38
C ASP A 27 -10.76 -3.20 -19.07
N ILE A 28 -11.50 -2.08 -19.05
CA ILE A 28 -11.77 -1.34 -17.80
C ILE A 28 -12.59 -2.22 -16.83
N SER A 29 -13.57 -2.97 -17.33
CA SER A 29 -14.38 -3.86 -16.49
C SER A 29 -13.57 -4.96 -15.81
N SER A 30 -12.48 -5.42 -16.45
CA SER A 30 -11.57 -6.41 -15.85
C SER A 30 -10.86 -5.91 -14.58
N TRP A 31 -10.69 -4.58 -14.47
CA TRP A 31 -10.13 -3.92 -13.29
C TRP A 31 -11.18 -3.59 -12.22
N ALA A 32 -12.46 -3.52 -12.60
CA ALA A 32 -13.56 -3.34 -11.64
C ALA A 32 -13.75 -4.57 -10.74
N ASP A 33 -13.44 -5.77 -11.26
CA ASP A 33 -13.43 -6.99 -10.45
C ASP A 33 -12.12 -7.12 -9.66
N THR A 34 -12.25 -7.08 -8.33
CA THR A 34 -11.11 -7.13 -7.41
C THR A 34 -10.37 -8.47 -7.45
N GLN A 35 -11.06 -9.59 -7.64
CA GLN A 35 -10.42 -10.91 -7.62
C GLN A 35 -9.60 -11.14 -8.90
N ASN A 36 -10.17 -10.82 -10.05
CA ASN A 36 -9.52 -10.92 -11.35
C ASN A 36 -8.32 -9.99 -11.45
N SER A 37 -8.46 -8.73 -11.03
CA SER A 37 -7.35 -7.78 -11.01
C SER A 37 -6.22 -8.21 -10.06
N VAL A 38 -6.54 -8.74 -8.87
CA VAL A 38 -5.53 -9.30 -7.96
C VAL A 38 -4.81 -10.50 -8.58
N LYS A 39 -5.55 -11.44 -9.17
CA LYS A 39 -4.98 -12.61 -9.84
C LYS A 39 -4.01 -12.20 -10.96
N LYS A 40 -4.44 -11.27 -11.82
CA LYS A 40 -3.64 -10.72 -12.91
C LYS A 40 -2.33 -10.08 -12.43
N VAL A 41 -2.40 -9.30 -11.35
CA VAL A 41 -1.20 -8.67 -10.76
C VAL A 41 -0.25 -9.73 -10.19
N LEU A 42 -0.77 -10.72 -9.47
CA LEU A 42 0.04 -11.82 -8.92
C LEU A 42 0.74 -12.63 -10.02
N GLU A 43 0.05 -13.00 -11.09
CA GLU A 43 0.64 -13.71 -12.23
C GLU A 43 1.79 -12.91 -12.87
N HIS A 44 1.63 -11.59 -12.98
CA HIS A 44 2.67 -10.71 -13.53
C HIS A 44 3.89 -10.59 -12.61
N LEU A 45 3.67 -10.48 -11.30
CA LEU A 45 4.75 -10.46 -10.29
C LEU A 45 5.58 -11.74 -10.35
N VAL A 46 4.93 -12.89 -10.55
CA VAL A 46 5.58 -14.20 -10.68
C VAL A 46 6.46 -14.27 -11.93
N TYR A 47 5.98 -13.78 -13.08
CA TYR A 47 6.65 -14.01 -14.36
C TYR A 47 7.85 -13.09 -14.62
N LEU A 48 7.81 -11.83 -14.18
CA LEU A 48 8.82 -10.85 -14.58
C LEU A 48 10.00 -10.73 -13.62
N GLY A 49 9.87 -11.20 -12.38
CA GLY A 49 10.94 -11.21 -11.38
C GLY A 49 11.61 -9.84 -11.11
N LYS A 50 11.01 -8.75 -11.59
CA LYS A 50 11.42 -7.35 -11.38
C LYS A 50 10.18 -6.48 -11.51
N ALA A 51 10.08 -5.49 -10.62
CA ALA A 51 9.19 -4.35 -10.83
C ALA A 51 9.55 -3.73 -12.19
N THR A 52 8.60 -3.66 -13.11
CA THR A 52 8.80 -2.80 -14.28
C THR A 52 9.02 -1.38 -13.77
N GLY A 53 9.88 -0.60 -14.43
CA GLY A 53 10.12 0.79 -14.01
C GLY A 53 8.82 1.58 -13.94
N ASP A 54 8.79 2.61 -13.09
CA ASP A 54 7.61 3.47 -12.97
C ASP A 54 7.18 4.06 -14.32
N ILE A 55 5.87 4.16 -14.51
CA ILE A 55 5.31 4.86 -15.66
C ILE A 55 5.22 6.33 -15.28
N PHE A 56 6.15 7.12 -15.81
CA PHE A 56 6.21 8.54 -15.57
C PHE A 56 5.35 9.32 -16.55
N LEU A 57 4.85 10.47 -16.10
CA LEU A 57 4.30 11.47 -17.00
C LEU A 57 5.37 11.96 -17.99
N ASN A 58 4.93 12.42 -19.15
CA ASN A 58 5.82 13.08 -20.09
C ASN A 58 6.38 14.38 -19.47
N ASP A 59 7.58 14.79 -19.91
CA ASP A 59 8.29 15.91 -19.27
C ASP A 59 7.52 17.23 -19.33
N ALA A 60 6.72 17.47 -20.37
CA ALA A 60 5.93 18.69 -20.53
C ALA A 60 4.78 18.77 -19.51
N VAL A 61 4.04 17.67 -19.32
CA VAL A 61 2.95 17.55 -18.34
C VAL A 61 3.51 17.52 -16.93
N ALA A 62 4.62 16.82 -16.70
CA ALA A 62 5.31 16.82 -15.41
C ALA A 62 5.77 18.24 -15.01
N LYS A 63 6.32 19.00 -15.95
CA LYS A 63 6.69 20.40 -15.72
C LYS A 63 5.48 21.25 -15.31
N LYS A 64 4.33 21.08 -15.96
CA LYS A 64 3.09 21.76 -15.57
C LYS A 64 2.64 21.41 -14.14
N PHE A 65 2.69 20.14 -13.75
CA PHE A 65 2.41 19.75 -12.36
C PHE A 65 3.35 20.43 -11.36
N LEU A 66 4.65 20.56 -11.67
CA LEU A 66 5.61 21.25 -10.80
C LEU A 66 5.38 22.76 -10.73
N GLU A 67 4.94 23.38 -11.83
CA GLU A 67 4.54 24.79 -11.85
C GLU A 67 3.36 25.02 -10.91
N PHE A 68 2.27 24.27 -11.08
CA PHE A 68 1.07 24.37 -10.23
C PHE A 68 1.31 23.98 -8.77
N HIS A 69 2.20 23.01 -8.51
CA HIS A 69 2.51 22.57 -7.16
C HIS A 69 3.08 23.71 -6.31
N ARG A 70 3.98 24.52 -6.89
CA ARG A 70 4.59 25.67 -6.20
C ARG A 70 3.52 26.65 -5.71
N ASP A 71 2.47 26.83 -6.50
CA ASP A 71 1.37 27.75 -6.19
C ASP A 71 0.44 27.19 -5.10
N ILE A 72 0.39 25.86 -4.92
CA ILE A 72 -0.45 25.18 -3.90
C ILE A 72 0.31 24.91 -2.59
N THR A 73 1.64 24.79 -2.60
CA THR A 73 2.45 24.48 -1.40
C THR A 73 2.37 25.53 -0.28
N GLU A 74 1.94 26.75 -0.58
CA GLU A 74 1.72 27.77 0.46
C GLU A 74 0.49 27.45 1.36
N GLU A 75 -0.41 26.55 0.93
CA GLU A 75 -1.67 26.22 1.62
C GLU A 75 -1.72 24.81 2.21
N CYS A 76 -0.80 23.91 1.84
CA CYS A 76 -0.77 22.51 2.29
C CYS A 76 0.18 22.32 3.48
N GLY A 77 -0.35 22.02 4.68
CA GLY A 77 0.48 21.50 5.78
C GLY A 77 1.06 20.10 5.48
N ALA A 78 2.04 19.67 6.28
CA ALA A 78 2.86 18.45 6.14
C ALA A 78 2.35 17.39 5.14
N GLU A 79 3.13 17.20 4.07
CA GLU A 79 2.80 16.53 2.80
C GLU A 79 2.61 15.00 2.89
N GLU A 80 2.53 14.40 4.08
CA GLU A 80 2.42 12.94 4.22
C GLU A 80 0.99 12.40 4.06
N LYS A 81 -0.03 13.23 4.23
CA LYS A 81 -1.44 12.78 4.20
C LYS A 81 -1.96 12.68 2.78
N GLN A 82 -2.82 11.68 2.52
CA GLN A 82 -3.52 11.58 1.25
C GLN A 82 -4.32 12.86 0.98
N HIS A 83 -4.09 13.44 -0.19
CA HIS A 83 -4.83 14.60 -0.66
C HIS A 83 -4.78 14.66 -2.19
N SER A 84 -5.65 15.50 -2.76
CA SER A 84 -5.67 15.80 -4.19
C SER A 84 -6.04 17.25 -4.44
N TRP A 85 -5.55 17.80 -5.54
CA TRP A 85 -5.93 19.10 -6.08
C TRP A 85 -6.05 18.99 -7.59
N ALA A 86 -6.70 19.97 -8.22
CA ALA A 86 -6.78 20.01 -9.66
C ALA A 86 -6.77 21.43 -10.22
N VAL A 87 -6.48 21.50 -11.51
CA VAL A 87 -6.38 22.72 -12.29
C VAL A 87 -7.11 22.54 -13.61
N ILE A 88 -7.96 23.50 -13.96
CA ILE A 88 -8.50 23.66 -15.31
C ILE A 88 -7.70 24.76 -15.99
N GLU A 89 -6.89 24.38 -16.99
CA GLU A 89 -6.18 25.30 -17.87
C GLU A 89 -7.08 25.59 -19.08
N LYS A 90 -7.63 26.81 -19.12
CA LYS A 90 -8.37 27.37 -20.25
C LYS A 90 -7.42 28.24 -21.10
N GLU A 91 -7.92 28.81 -22.19
CA GLU A 91 -7.12 29.69 -23.06
C GLU A 91 -6.78 31.03 -22.39
N GLU A 92 -7.73 31.60 -21.64
CA GLU A 92 -7.61 32.93 -21.03
C GLU A 92 -7.42 32.88 -19.50
N GLU A 93 -7.67 31.73 -18.87
CA GLU A 93 -7.73 31.60 -17.41
C GLU A 93 -7.20 30.23 -16.95
N ILE A 94 -6.64 30.23 -15.74
CA ILE A 94 -6.27 29.01 -15.01
C ILE A 94 -7.07 28.98 -13.71
N VAL A 95 -7.91 27.96 -13.53
CA VAL A 95 -8.72 27.78 -12.32
C VAL A 95 -8.13 26.65 -11.49
N MET A 96 -7.71 26.95 -10.27
CA MET A 96 -7.12 25.97 -9.34
C MET A 96 -8.05 25.72 -8.15
N TYR A 97 -8.17 24.47 -7.70
CA TYR A 97 -9.06 24.08 -6.61
C TYR A 97 -8.53 22.87 -5.82
N GLY A 98 -8.82 22.86 -4.52
CA GLY A 98 -8.17 22.03 -3.52
C GLY A 98 -7.19 22.83 -2.65
N PRO A 99 -6.38 22.18 -1.80
CA PRO A 99 -6.29 20.74 -1.60
C PRO A 99 -7.55 20.15 -0.93
N TYR A 100 -7.93 18.95 -1.34
CA TYR A 100 -8.97 18.17 -0.68
C TYR A 100 -8.38 16.94 0.00
N TYR A 101 -8.91 16.65 1.19
CA TYR A 101 -8.53 15.48 1.98
C TYR A 101 -9.69 14.47 2.01
N PRO A 102 -9.39 13.16 2.02
CA PRO A 102 -10.41 12.13 2.08
C PRO A 102 -11.18 12.17 3.42
N ASN A 103 -12.48 11.91 3.36
CA ASN A 103 -13.32 11.67 4.52
C ASN A 103 -13.69 10.18 4.59
N TYR A 104 -12.78 9.37 5.12
CA TYR A 104 -12.96 7.93 5.21
C TYR A 104 -14.16 7.51 6.06
N SER A 105 -14.57 8.31 7.05
CA SER A 105 -15.76 8.03 7.86
C SER A 105 -17.05 8.06 7.04
N LYS A 106 -17.06 8.82 5.95
CA LYS A 106 -18.17 8.91 4.98
C LYS A 106 -17.92 8.11 3.70
N GLY A 107 -16.79 7.41 3.60
CA GLY A 107 -16.38 6.71 2.38
C GLY A 107 -16.08 7.63 1.19
N ILE A 108 -15.79 8.91 1.44
CA ILE A 108 -15.50 9.91 0.39
C ILE A 108 -13.99 10.01 0.23
N HIS A 109 -13.50 9.78 -0.99
CA HIS A 109 -12.10 10.01 -1.33
C HIS A 109 -11.92 11.42 -1.89
N SER A 110 -10.69 11.93 -1.83
CA SER A 110 -10.39 13.29 -2.32
C SER A 110 -10.65 13.41 -3.83
N GLU A 111 -10.47 12.33 -4.58
CA GLU A 111 -10.77 12.23 -6.02
C GLU A 111 -12.26 12.36 -6.33
N ASP A 112 -13.17 11.95 -5.43
CA ASP A 112 -14.61 12.12 -5.65
C ASP A 112 -14.99 13.61 -5.66
N ILE A 113 -14.37 14.40 -4.77
CA ILE A 113 -14.56 15.86 -4.67
C ILE A 113 -14.01 16.55 -5.92
N ILE A 114 -12.82 16.13 -6.38
CA ILE A 114 -12.22 16.65 -7.63
C ILE A 114 -13.16 16.40 -8.81
N ILE A 115 -13.67 15.18 -8.97
CA ILE A 115 -14.58 14.86 -10.07
C ILE A 115 -15.81 15.77 -10.03
N GLN A 116 -16.46 15.88 -8.87
CA GLN A 116 -17.64 16.72 -8.71
C GLN A 116 -17.35 18.18 -9.09
N GLN A 117 -16.30 18.77 -8.54
CA GLN A 117 -15.94 20.17 -8.82
C GLN A 117 -15.56 20.39 -10.28
N THR A 118 -14.88 19.43 -10.90
CA THR A 118 -14.55 19.51 -12.33
C THR A 118 -15.82 19.52 -13.18
N GLU A 119 -16.79 18.66 -12.85
CA GLU A 119 -18.08 18.61 -13.58
C GLU A 119 -18.86 19.92 -13.43
N GLU A 120 -18.97 20.46 -12.21
CA GLU A 120 -19.65 21.74 -11.93
C GLU A 120 -19.03 22.89 -12.74
N LEU A 121 -17.70 22.97 -12.80
CA LEU A 121 -17.00 24.01 -13.55
C LEU A 121 -17.20 23.85 -15.07
N LEU A 122 -17.13 22.63 -15.59
CA LEU A 122 -17.32 22.37 -17.03
C LEU A 122 -18.76 22.61 -17.50
N GLU A 123 -19.77 22.38 -16.65
CA GLU A 123 -21.19 22.60 -16.99
C GLU A 123 -21.60 24.08 -16.95
N SER A 124 -20.83 24.93 -16.26
CA SER A 124 -21.22 26.32 -15.98
C SER A 124 -20.85 27.34 -17.07
N GLU A 125 -20.10 26.95 -18.11
CA GLU A 125 -19.49 27.89 -19.06
C GLU A 125 -19.69 27.52 -20.54
N GLU A 126 -19.65 28.54 -21.43
CA GLU A 126 -19.60 28.33 -22.88
C GLU A 126 -18.19 27.85 -23.30
N PHE A 127 -18.11 26.62 -23.79
CA PHE A 127 -16.87 25.89 -24.01
C PHE A 127 -16.08 26.32 -25.26
N SER A 128 -14.73 26.37 -25.15
CA SER A 128 -13.80 26.49 -26.28
C SER A 128 -12.93 25.23 -26.46
N GLN A 129 -12.74 24.78 -27.70
CA GLN A 129 -11.85 23.66 -28.02
C GLN A 129 -10.42 23.98 -27.57
N GLN A 130 -9.94 23.35 -26.48
CA GLN A 130 -8.53 23.10 -26.08
C GLN A 130 -8.28 22.97 -24.57
N TRP A 131 -9.31 23.03 -23.73
CA TRP A 131 -9.15 22.99 -22.27
C TRP A 131 -8.47 21.71 -21.77
N LYS A 132 -7.73 21.85 -20.68
CA LYS A 132 -7.05 20.73 -20.02
C LYS A 132 -7.36 20.70 -18.54
N VAL A 133 -7.58 19.50 -18.02
CA VAL A 133 -7.74 19.22 -16.59
C VAL A 133 -6.47 18.52 -16.12
N TYR A 134 -5.83 19.07 -15.10
CA TYR A 134 -4.71 18.46 -14.39
C TYR A 134 -5.18 18.03 -13.01
N VAL A 135 -5.13 16.74 -12.71
CA VAL A 135 -5.49 16.17 -11.40
C VAL A 135 -4.23 15.65 -10.75
N PHE A 136 -3.90 16.18 -9.57
CA PHE A 136 -2.81 15.71 -8.74
C PHE A 136 -3.35 14.86 -7.59
N THR A 137 -2.66 13.77 -7.26
CA THR A 137 -2.93 13.01 -6.03
C THR A 137 -1.62 12.59 -5.34
N MET A 138 -1.58 12.68 -4.01
CA MET A 138 -0.39 12.24 -3.26
C MET A 138 -0.11 10.75 -3.46
N ASN A 139 -1.11 9.91 -3.16
CA ASN A 139 -1.12 8.50 -3.54
C ASN A 139 -1.90 8.33 -4.84
N SER A 140 -1.46 7.40 -5.69
CA SER A 140 -2.19 7.01 -6.91
C SER A 140 -3.66 6.71 -6.57
N PRO A 141 -4.64 7.15 -7.37
CA PRO A 141 -6.05 6.89 -7.08
C PRO A 141 -6.32 5.39 -6.92
N CYS A 142 -7.23 5.02 -6.03
CA CYS A 142 -7.40 3.61 -5.69
C CYS A 142 -7.98 2.78 -6.84
N LEU A 143 -7.58 1.50 -6.88
CA LEU A 143 -8.07 0.46 -7.78
C LEU A 143 -9.05 -0.50 -7.09
N ALA A 144 -9.28 -0.34 -5.79
CA ALA A 144 -10.35 -1.03 -5.08
C ALA A 144 -10.99 -0.14 -4.02
N ARG A 145 -12.32 -0.25 -3.94
CA ARG A 145 -13.17 0.24 -2.84
C ARG A 145 -14.53 -0.45 -2.96
N ASN A 146 -15.42 -0.23 -1.98
CA ASN A 146 -16.77 -0.81 -1.99
C ASN A 146 -17.70 -0.19 -3.05
N THR A 147 -17.35 1.01 -3.50
CA THR A 147 -17.96 1.72 -4.64
C THR A 147 -17.01 1.63 -5.86
N GLU A 148 -17.32 2.32 -6.96
CA GLU A 148 -16.48 2.29 -8.16
C GLU A 148 -15.09 2.89 -7.93
N PRO A 149 -13.97 2.17 -8.05
CA PRO A 149 -12.62 2.66 -7.75
C PRO A 149 -12.25 4.01 -8.38
N CYS A 150 -11.48 4.84 -7.66
CA CYS A 150 -11.15 6.20 -8.10
C CYS A 150 -10.44 6.24 -9.44
N MET A 151 -9.50 5.31 -9.70
CA MET A 151 -8.83 5.23 -11.01
C MET A 151 -9.80 4.92 -12.15
N ILE A 152 -10.78 4.04 -11.90
CA ILE A 152 -11.78 3.66 -12.91
C ILE A 152 -12.72 4.83 -13.18
N ASN A 153 -13.24 5.45 -12.12
CA ASN A 153 -14.14 6.61 -12.22
C ASN A 153 -13.45 7.77 -12.96
N LEU A 154 -12.19 8.10 -12.62
CA LEU A 154 -11.42 9.15 -13.30
C LEU A 154 -11.22 8.86 -14.80
N VAL A 155 -10.97 7.59 -15.19
CA VAL A 155 -10.87 7.22 -16.61
C VAL A 155 -12.21 7.44 -17.34
N GLN A 156 -13.31 7.01 -16.73
CA GLN A 156 -14.65 7.19 -17.30
C GLN A 156 -15.02 8.67 -17.43
N LYS A 157 -14.71 9.47 -16.40
CA LYS A 157 -14.95 10.91 -16.38
C LYS A 157 -14.09 11.65 -17.39
N ALA A 158 -12.81 11.31 -17.51
CA ALA A 158 -11.94 11.84 -18.56
C ALA A 158 -12.51 11.57 -19.97
N HIS A 159 -13.07 10.37 -20.20
CA HIS A 159 -13.74 10.05 -21.46
C HIS A 159 -15.03 10.87 -21.66
N ALA A 160 -15.83 11.04 -20.61
CA ALA A 160 -17.05 11.86 -20.66
C ALA A 160 -16.71 13.33 -20.96
N TRP A 161 -15.73 13.90 -20.26
CA TRP A 161 -15.26 15.27 -20.47
C TRP A 161 -14.67 15.48 -21.87
N TRP A 162 -13.93 14.49 -22.38
CA TRP A 162 -13.45 14.52 -23.76
C TRP A 162 -14.58 14.47 -24.79
N THR A 163 -15.61 13.65 -24.56
CA THR A 163 -16.70 13.46 -25.53
C THR A 163 -17.64 14.65 -25.55
N ALA A 164 -18.00 15.19 -24.37
CA ALA A 164 -18.90 16.32 -24.24
C ALA A 164 -18.21 17.65 -24.56
N TYR A 165 -16.97 17.80 -24.10
CA TYR A 165 -16.27 19.08 -24.07
C TYR A 165 -14.87 19.01 -24.70
N GLY A 166 -14.44 17.95 -25.39
CA GLY A 166 -13.08 17.91 -25.98
C GLY A 166 -11.92 18.18 -24.99
N VAL A 167 -12.15 18.03 -23.69
CA VAL A 167 -11.20 18.33 -22.61
C VAL A 167 -10.20 17.20 -22.49
N LYS A 168 -8.90 17.52 -22.47
CA LYS A 168 -7.86 16.53 -22.18
C LYS A 168 -7.59 16.47 -20.68
N THR A 169 -7.42 15.26 -20.16
CA THR A 169 -7.19 15.04 -18.74
C THR A 169 -5.77 14.51 -18.50
N HIS A 170 -5.08 15.06 -17.52
CA HIS A 170 -3.77 14.64 -17.06
C HIS A 170 -3.84 14.29 -15.59
N ILE A 171 -3.42 13.09 -15.20
CA ILE A 171 -3.47 12.60 -13.82
C ILE A 171 -2.05 12.30 -13.37
N GLY A 172 -1.58 13.04 -12.38
CA GLY A 172 -0.24 12.91 -11.81
C GLY A 172 -0.30 12.44 -10.36
N PHE A 173 0.54 11.47 -10.00
CA PHE A 173 0.64 10.99 -8.62
C PHE A 173 2.08 10.84 -8.12
N VAL A 174 2.29 10.87 -6.81
CA VAL A 174 3.62 10.78 -6.18
C VAL A 174 3.98 9.34 -5.79
N ARG A 175 3.07 8.66 -5.08
CA ARG A 175 3.29 7.33 -4.49
C ARG A 175 2.35 6.28 -5.11
N CYS A 176 2.87 5.09 -5.40
CA CYS A 176 2.07 3.97 -5.87
C CYS A 176 1.33 3.32 -4.70
N TRP A 177 0.00 3.40 -4.71
CA TRP A 177 -0.84 2.90 -3.64
C TRP A 177 -1.84 1.85 -4.11
N GLY A 178 -2.42 2.03 -5.30
CA GLY A 178 -3.28 1.06 -5.98
C GLY A 178 -4.39 0.48 -5.11
N PHE A 179 -4.10 -0.63 -4.42
CA PHE A 179 -5.06 -1.50 -3.77
C PHE A 179 -5.17 -1.37 -2.24
N ARG A 180 -4.55 -0.40 -1.57
CA ARG A 180 -4.55 -0.36 -0.09
C ARG A 180 -5.96 -0.17 0.52
N GLY A 181 -6.27 -0.94 1.57
CA GLY A 181 -7.59 -1.03 2.23
C GLY A 181 -8.33 -2.33 1.88
N THR A 182 -8.80 -3.07 2.90
CA THR A 182 -9.30 -4.49 2.89
C THR A 182 -8.42 -5.53 2.16
N LYS A 183 -7.48 -5.14 1.30
CA LYS A 183 -6.43 -5.92 0.64
C LYS A 183 -5.08 -5.87 1.34
N GLU A 184 -4.99 -5.10 2.43
CA GLU A 184 -4.00 -5.37 3.49
C GLU A 184 -4.16 -6.79 4.06
N THR A 185 -5.24 -7.51 3.70
CA THR A 185 -5.44 -8.95 3.92
C THR A 185 -4.60 -9.87 3.03
N LEU A 186 -4.24 -9.49 1.79
CA LEU A 186 -3.69 -10.45 0.83
C LEU A 186 -2.42 -11.13 1.35
N PHE A 187 -1.60 -10.35 2.04
CA PHE A 187 -0.36 -10.82 2.65
C PHE A 187 -0.48 -10.93 4.18
N ARG A 188 -1.63 -10.59 4.78
CA ARG A 188 -1.81 -10.56 6.25
C ARG A 188 -1.51 -11.91 6.88
N ASP A 189 -1.94 -12.97 6.21
CA ASP A 189 -1.84 -14.34 6.74
C ASP A 189 -0.41 -14.91 6.57
N ILE A 190 0.53 -14.15 5.99
CA ILE A 190 1.94 -14.54 5.87
C ILE A 190 2.65 -14.25 7.19
N ASP A 191 2.91 -15.28 7.98
CA ASP A 191 3.75 -15.22 9.17
C ASP A 191 5.18 -15.76 8.91
N TYR A 192 6.02 -15.75 9.95
CA TYR A 192 7.37 -16.30 9.88
C TYR A 192 7.39 -17.80 9.56
N GLY A 193 6.39 -18.56 10.02
CA GLY A 193 6.28 -20.00 9.74
C GLY A 193 6.19 -20.28 8.25
N HIS A 194 5.42 -19.47 7.51
CA HIS A 194 5.35 -19.55 6.05
C HIS A 194 6.69 -19.22 5.41
N VAL A 195 7.33 -18.14 5.84
CA VAL A 195 8.62 -17.68 5.31
C VAL A 195 9.70 -18.74 5.48
N ASP A 196 9.78 -19.34 6.67
CA ASP A 196 10.74 -20.39 6.99
C ASP A 196 10.50 -21.66 6.16
N CYS A 197 9.25 -22.11 6.03
CA CYS A 197 8.88 -23.22 5.15
C CYS A 197 9.26 -22.95 3.68
N ILE A 198 9.00 -21.73 3.19
CA ILE A 198 9.31 -21.34 1.80
C ILE A 198 10.82 -21.31 1.57
N ASN A 199 11.60 -20.87 2.55
CA ASN A 199 13.07 -20.89 2.46
C ASN A 199 13.62 -22.32 2.35
N GLN A 200 13.04 -23.26 3.10
CA GLN A 200 13.49 -24.65 3.17
C GLN A 200 13.02 -25.53 2.00
N THR A 201 12.11 -25.05 1.15
CA THR A 201 11.47 -25.86 0.09
C THR A 201 11.73 -25.31 -1.31
N GLY A 202 11.86 -26.21 -2.29
CA GLY A 202 12.15 -25.88 -3.68
C GLY A 202 10.90 -25.53 -4.50
N ASN A 203 9.86 -26.38 -4.44
CA ASN A 203 8.62 -26.22 -5.22
C ASN A 203 7.36 -26.07 -4.32
N HIS A 204 6.20 -25.79 -4.93
CA HIS A 204 4.95 -25.56 -4.19
C HIS A 204 4.42 -26.84 -3.54
N GLY A 205 4.59 -28.01 -4.17
CA GLY A 205 4.19 -29.30 -3.60
C GLY A 205 4.92 -29.61 -2.29
N ASP A 206 6.25 -29.51 -2.28
CA ASP A 206 7.08 -29.72 -1.10
C ASP A 206 6.72 -28.73 0.02
N TYR A 207 6.45 -27.49 -0.35
CA TYR A 207 6.00 -26.45 0.58
C TYR A 207 4.66 -26.81 1.22
N VAL A 208 3.67 -27.26 0.44
CA VAL A 208 2.35 -27.64 0.95
C VAL A 208 2.47 -28.80 1.93
N GLU A 209 3.29 -29.80 1.62
CA GLU A 209 3.52 -30.94 2.53
C GLU A 209 4.26 -30.50 3.81
N ALA A 210 5.29 -29.66 3.69
CA ALA A 210 5.98 -29.10 4.85
C ALA A 210 5.07 -28.24 5.73
N ALA A 211 4.20 -27.43 5.13
CA ALA A 211 3.24 -26.58 5.81
C ALA A 211 2.19 -27.41 6.59
N LYS A 212 1.62 -28.45 5.97
CA LYS A 212 0.66 -29.35 6.63
C LYS A 212 1.23 -30.06 7.86
N ASN A 213 2.54 -30.34 7.84
CA ASN A 213 3.23 -30.97 8.97
C ASN A 213 3.51 -29.99 10.12
N ARG A 214 3.32 -28.68 9.92
CA ARG A 214 3.42 -27.67 10.98
C ARG A 214 2.04 -27.36 11.54
N THR A 215 1.94 -27.31 12.86
CA THR A 215 0.70 -26.95 13.55
C THR A 215 0.29 -25.53 13.17
N ASN A 216 -0.99 -25.33 12.81
CA ASN A 216 -1.62 -24.03 12.54
C ASN A 216 -1.13 -23.27 11.29
N LEU A 217 -0.45 -23.93 10.33
CA LEU A 217 -0.05 -23.28 9.08
C LEU A 217 -0.99 -23.66 7.92
N ASN A 218 -1.73 -22.68 7.39
CA ASN A 218 -2.57 -22.89 6.20
C ASN A 218 -1.74 -22.62 4.93
N PRO A 219 -1.55 -23.60 4.02
CA PRO A 219 -0.69 -23.40 2.87
C PRO A 219 -1.15 -22.26 1.96
N LEU A 220 -0.24 -21.32 1.68
CA LEU A 220 -0.41 -20.28 0.66
C LEU A 220 -0.62 -20.87 -0.75
N CYS A 221 -1.36 -20.17 -1.59
CA CYS A 221 -1.46 -20.51 -3.01
C CYS A 221 -0.10 -20.36 -3.72
N GLU A 222 0.03 -21.01 -4.87
CA GLU A 222 1.29 -21.07 -5.63
C GLU A 222 1.86 -19.69 -5.96
N ASN A 223 1.02 -18.77 -6.44
CA ASN A 223 1.44 -17.42 -6.80
C ASN A 223 1.97 -16.61 -5.59
N LEU A 224 1.30 -16.72 -4.44
CA LEU A 224 1.75 -16.04 -3.21
C LEU A 224 3.06 -16.64 -2.70
N ARG A 225 3.17 -17.98 -2.68
CA ARG A 225 4.43 -18.66 -2.31
C ARG A 225 5.57 -18.19 -3.20
N PHE A 226 5.35 -18.13 -4.50
CA PHE A 226 6.37 -17.69 -5.45
C PHE A 226 6.76 -16.22 -5.23
N ALA A 227 5.79 -15.32 -5.04
CA ALA A 227 6.07 -13.92 -4.74
C ALA A 227 6.93 -13.75 -3.48
N VAL A 228 6.62 -14.50 -2.41
CA VAL A 228 7.42 -14.54 -1.18
C VAL A 228 8.81 -15.10 -1.45
N LYS A 229 8.92 -16.26 -2.13
CA LYS A 229 10.22 -16.88 -2.45
C LYS A 229 11.09 -15.94 -3.26
N HIS A 230 10.51 -15.28 -4.25
CA HIS A 230 11.19 -14.34 -5.10
C HIS A 230 11.77 -13.16 -4.31
N LEU A 231 10.95 -12.53 -3.45
CA LEU A 231 11.41 -11.45 -2.56
C LEU A 231 12.58 -11.89 -1.67
N LEU A 232 12.50 -13.10 -1.11
CA LEU A 232 13.56 -13.68 -0.27
C LEU A 232 14.86 -13.95 -1.05
N THR A 233 14.76 -14.29 -2.34
CA THR A 233 15.94 -14.57 -3.19
C THR A 233 16.55 -13.32 -3.85
N CYS A 234 15.78 -12.25 -4.02
CA CYS A 234 16.21 -11.07 -4.79
C CYS A 234 16.91 -9.98 -3.98
N ALA A 235 16.94 -10.09 -2.66
CA ALA A 235 17.45 -9.03 -1.80
C ALA A 235 18.38 -9.55 -0.71
N ASP A 236 19.48 -8.83 -0.47
CA ASP A 236 20.09 -8.77 0.86
C ASP A 236 19.09 -8.05 1.78
N LEU A 237 18.12 -8.81 2.30
CA LEU A 237 17.06 -8.30 3.16
C LEU A 237 17.63 -7.92 4.53
N SER A 238 18.27 -6.76 4.60
CA SER A 238 18.51 -6.09 5.87
C SER A 238 17.19 -5.46 6.32
N PHE A 239 16.65 -5.89 7.46
CA PHE A 239 15.46 -5.27 8.02
C PHE A 239 15.79 -4.53 9.33
N PRO A 240 15.15 -3.37 9.54
CA PRO A 240 15.21 -2.69 10.81
C PRO A 240 14.29 -3.42 11.80
N LEU A 241 14.81 -3.73 13.00
CA LEU A 241 13.99 -4.33 14.06
C LEU A 241 13.05 -3.29 14.71
N MET A 242 13.45 -2.01 14.66
CA MET A 242 12.62 -0.86 15.04
C MET A 242 12.54 0.14 13.90
N THR A 243 11.34 0.66 13.65
CA THR A 243 11.12 1.90 12.93
C THR A 243 10.82 3.02 13.94
N THR A 244 11.16 4.26 13.60
CA THR A 244 10.97 5.45 14.44
C THR A 244 9.52 5.68 14.91
N VAL A 245 8.56 4.98 14.30
CA VAL A 245 7.11 5.14 14.54
C VAL A 245 6.55 4.08 15.52
N GLN A 246 7.30 3.01 15.84
CA GLN A 246 6.76 1.81 16.54
C GLN A 246 7.30 1.56 17.96
N GLU A 247 7.86 2.57 18.64
CA GLU A 247 8.42 2.41 19.99
C GLU A 247 7.42 1.88 21.05
N GLN A 248 6.11 1.98 20.82
CA GLN A 248 5.09 1.58 21.80
C GLN A 248 4.65 0.10 21.71
N ASP A 249 4.89 -0.59 20.59
CA ASP A 249 4.30 -1.92 20.35
C ASP A 249 5.12 -3.07 20.97
N TRP A 250 6.43 -2.90 21.12
CA TRP A 250 7.31 -4.03 21.44
C TRP A 250 7.29 -4.45 22.91
N ASN A 251 6.99 -3.52 23.83
CA ASN A 251 6.83 -3.82 25.26
C ASN A 251 5.75 -4.89 25.50
N SER A 252 4.78 -5.01 24.59
CA SER A 252 3.73 -6.03 24.66
C SER A 252 4.27 -7.46 24.63
N TYR A 253 5.35 -7.72 23.88
CA TYR A 253 5.98 -9.04 23.78
C TYR A 253 6.62 -9.49 25.09
N PHE A 254 7.11 -8.54 25.89
CA PHE A 254 7.76 -8.81 27.17
C PHE A 254 6.79 -8.83 28.35
N LYS A 255 5.48 -8.57 28.14
CA LYS A 255 4.46 -8.66 29.20
C LYS A 255 4.42 -10.03 29.89
N LYS A 256 4.64 -11.11 29.13
CA LYS A 256 4.70 -12.49 29.67
C LYS A 256 5.82 -12.66 30.71
N MET A 257 6.88 -11.86 30.66
CA MET A 257 7.92 -11.88 31.69
C MET A 257 7.40 -11.35 33.03
N HIS A 258 6.47 -10.39 33.04
CA HIS A 258 5.88 -9.89 34.29
C HIS A 258 5.04 -10.97 35.01
N SER A 259 4.39 -11.87 34.25
CA SER A 259 3.57 -12.94 34.84
C SER A 259 4.36 -14.03 35.57
N ILE A 260 5.66 -14.20 35.31
CA ILE A 260 6.54 -15.17 36.02
C ILE A 260 6.53 -14.89 37.54
N PHE A 261 6.33 -13.64 37.94
CA PHE A 261 6.56 -13.18 39.30
C PHE A 261 5.28 -12.83 40.06
N GLU A 262 4.10 -12.87 39.43
CA GLU A 262 2.83 -12.54 40.07
C GLU A 262 2.54 -13.42 41.31
N CYS A 263 3.08 -14.64 41.32
CA CYS A 263 2.94 -15.61 42.42
C CYS A 263 4.05 -15.54 43.48
N LYS A 264 5.03 -14.63 43.38
CA LYS A 264 6.19 -14.53 44.30
C LYS A 264 5.94 -13.54 45.47
N PRO A 265 6.73 -13.59 46.57
CA PRO A 265 6.63 -12.64 47.67
C PRO A 265 6.84 -11.18 47.25
N GLU A 266 6.22 -10.24 47.95
CA GLU A 266 6.19 -8.80 47.57
C GLU A 266 7.58 -8.13 47.53
N GLY A 267 8.49 -8.55 48.42
CA GLY A 267 9.87 -8.06 48.43
C GLY A 267 10.68 -8.53 47.22
N GLU A 268 10.43 -9.77 46.76
CA GLU A 268 11.02 -10.33 45.55
C GLU A 268 10.46 -9.64 44.31
N LYS A 269 9.13 -9.46 44.23
CA LYS A 269 8.44 -8.78 43.12
C LYS A 269 9.05 -7.42 42.76
N LYS A 270 9.32 -6.56 43.74
CA LYS A 270 9.92 -5.23 43.50
C LYS A 270 11.33 -5.31 42.93
N VAL A 271 12.17 -6.20 43.46
CA VAL A 271 13.54 -6.40 42.97
C VAL A 271 13.52 -6.96 41.54
N PHE A 272 12.56 -7.84 41.24
CA PHE A 272 12.42 -8.43 39.90
C PHE A 272 11.87 -7.45 38.86
N ALA A 273 10.87 -6.64 39.21
CA ALA A 273 10.36 -5.60 38.31
C ALA A 273 11.48 -4.64 37.88
N GLN A 274 12.27 -4.15 38.83
CA GLN A 274 13.42 -3.27 38.53
C GLN A 274 14.47 -3.95 37.64
N LYS A 275 14.71 -5.25 37.81
CA LYS A 275 15.66 -6.02 36.98
C LYS A 275 15.14 -6.26 35.57
N LEU A 276 13.84 -6.55 35.44
CA LEU A 276 13.19 -6.71 34.16
C LEU A 276 13.19 -5.39 33.37
N ASP A 277 12.86 -4.28 34.03
CA ASP A 277 12.93 -2.95 33.42
C ASP A 277 14.35 -2.62 32.95
N ALA A 278 15.38 -2.92 33.75
CA ALA A 278 16.77 -2.73 33.34
C ALA A 278 17.18 -3.61 32.14
N ALA A 279 16.71 -4.87 32.09
CA ALA A 279 16.96 -5.76 30.95
C ALA A 279 16.23 -5.29 29.69
N ILE A 280 15.00 -4.78 29.83
CA ILE A 280 14.20 -4.18 28.75
C ILE A 280 14.91 -2.93 28.20
N GLU A 281 15.42 -2.04 29.06
CA GLU A 281 16.19 -0.87 28.64
C GLU A 281 17.51 -1.26 27.94
N ALA A 282 18.23 -2.26 28.46
CA ALA A 282 19.45 -2.75 27.80
C ALA A 282 19.14 -3.41 26.43
N ALA A 283 18.00 -4.10 26.31
CA ALA A 283 17.55 -4.67 25.04
C ALA A 283 17.23 -3.58 24.00
N ARG A 284 16.81 -2.38 24.41
CA ARG A 284 16.61 -1.23 23.48
C ARG A 284 17.87 -0.89 22.68
N ALA A 285 19.05 -1.03 23.29
CA ALA A 285 20.30 -0.79 22.56
C ALA A 285 20.47 -1.75 21.37
N LEU A 286 20.06 -3.02 21.52
CA LEU A 286 20.07 -3.99 20.42
C LEU A 286 18.99 -3.70 19.37
N LEU A 287 17.84 -3.20 19.82
CA LEU A 287 16.72 -2.80 18.96
C LEU A 287 17.05 -1.57 18.09
N SER A 288 17.87 -0.66 18.61
CA SER A 288 18.35 0.55 17.91
C SER A 288 19.46 0.30 16.89
N ALA A 289 19.90 -0.95 16.72
CA ALA A 289 20.96 -1.28 15.78
C ALA A 289 20.54 -1.02 14.32
N LYS A 290 21.53 -0.67 13.48
CA LYS A 290 21.37 -0.57 12.01
C LYS A 290 20.68 -1.83 11.45
N SER A 291 20.01 -1.69 10.31
CA SER A 291 19.39 -2.81 9.60
C SER A 291 20.36 -4.00 9.46
N ARG A 292 19.86 -5.19 9.78
CA ARG A 292 20.63 -6.45 9.78
C ARG A 292 19.77 -7.57 9.22
N SER A 293 20.40 -8.70 8.91
CA SER A 293 19.67 -9.92 8.54
C SER A 293 18.94 -10.51 9.75
N PHE A 294 17.96 -11.38 9.48
CA PHE A 294 17.19 -12.08 10.50
C PHE A 294 18.07 -12.85 11.47
N ASP A 295 19.00 -13.66 10.94
CA ASP A 295 19.89 -14.48 11.76
C ASP A 295 20.75 -13.62 12.70
N LYS A 296 21.21 -12.45 12.22
CA LYS A 296 22.01 -11.54 13.05
C LYS A 296 21.21 -10.92 14.19
N HIS A 297 19.93 -10.61 13.98
CA HIS A 297 19.05 -10.14 15.06
C HIS A 297 18.73 -11.25 16.07
N LEU A 298 18.53 -12.48 15.58
CA LEU A 298 18.27 -13.63 16.44
C LEU A 298 19.50 -13.99 17.29
N GLU A 299 20.70 -14.03 16.69
CA GLU A 299 21.95 -14.27 17.41
C GLU A 299 22.26 -13.15 18.41
N GLY A 300 21.98 -11.89 18.06
CA GLY A 300 22.11 -10.76 18.97
C GLY A 300 21.27 -10.92 20.24
N GLY A 301 20.02 -11.36 20.13
CA GLY A 301 19.17 -11.62 21.29
C GLY A 301 19.53 -12.87 22.08
N LYS A 302 20.07 -13.91 21.44
CA LYS A 302 20.61 -15.08 22.17
C LYS A 302 21.85 -14.74 22.98
N ALA A 303 22.71 -13.87 22.46
CA ALA A 303 23.90 -13.39 23.16
C ALA A 303 23.57 -12.41 24.29
N PHE A 304 22.41 -11.75 24.26
CA PHE A 304 22.04 -10.73 25.23
C PHE A 304 22.06 -11.21 26.70
N PRO A 305 21.42 -12.34 27.09
CA PRO A 305 21.48 -12.84 28.46
C PRO A 305 22.88 -13.25 28.94
N LEU A 306 23.80 -13.55 28.02
CA LEU A 306 25.18 -13.91 28.35
C LEU A 306 26.00 -12.68 28.77
N HIS A 307 25.62 -11.50 28.28
CA HIS A 307 26.27 -10.22 28.60
C HIS A 307 25.53 -9.44 29.70
N SER A 308 24.22 -9.68 29.83
CA SER A 308 23.37 -9.10 30.86
C SER A 308 23.23 -10.09 32.01
N THR A 309 24.16 -10.09 32.96
CA THR A 309 24.02 -10.90 34.17
C THR A 309 22.78 -10.47 34.95
N PHE A 310 21.72 -11.28 34.92
CA PHE A 310 20.70 -11.24 35.96
C PHE A 310 21.42 -11.48 37.29
N ALA A 311 21.57 -10.43 38.11
CA ALA A 311 22.49 -10.43 39.25
C ALA A 311 22.29 -11.63 40.20
N PRO A 312 23.37 -12.17 40.82
CA PRO A 312 23.43 -13.45 41.56
C PRO A 312 22.60 -13.55 42.86
N GLN A 313 21.71 -12.60 43.10
CA GLN A 313 20.81 -12.54 44.26
C GLN A 313 19.52 -13.35 44.04
N VAL A 314 19.49 -14.17 43.00
CA VAL A 314 18.32 -14.93 42.51
C VAL A 314 18.74 -16.39 42.45
N SER A 315 17.82 -17.32 42.72
CA SER A 315 18.13 -18.75 42.54
C SER A 315 18.46 -19.04 41.08
N GLU A 316 19.39 -19.97 40.86
CA GLU A 316 19.81 -20.42 39.53
C GLU A 316 18.61 -20.84 38.66
N ALA A 317 17.67 -21.60 39.23
CA ALA A 317 16.46 -22.01 38.54
C ALA A 317 15.59 -20.84 38.02
N LEU A 318 15.52 -19.74 38.77
CA LEU A 318 14.74 -18.58 38.37
C LEU A 318 15.49 -17.72 37.34
N GLN A 319 16.82 -17.69 37.41
CA GLN A 319 17.66 -17.07 36.37
C GLN A 319 17.53 -17.82 35.03
N ASP A 320 17.47 -19.15 35.05
CA ASP A 320 17.25 -19.96 33.86
C ASP A 320 15.85 -19.73 33.26
N GLU A 321 14.81 -19.70 34.11
CA GLU A 321 13.43 -19.42 33.68
C GLU A 321 13.30 -18.02 33.02
N MET A 322 13.95 -17.01 33.60
CA MET A 322 14.02 -15.65 33.04
C MET A 322 14.72 -15.62 31.69
N THR A 323 15.86 -16.31 31.58
CA THR A 323 16.63 -16.38 30.35
C THR A 323 15.84 -17.05 29.23
N LEU A 324 15.20 -18.18 29.53
CA LEU A 324 14.37 -18.90 28.57
C LEU A 324 13.17 -18.08 28.13
N THR A 325 12.50 -17.39 29.06
CA THR A 325 11.34 -16.56 28.71
C THR A 325 11.75 -15.34 27.91
N PHE A 326 12.86 -14.68 28.25
CA PHE A 326 13.40 -13.58 27.44
C PHE A 326 13.72 -14.04 26.02
N GLN A 327 14.43 -15.16 25.85
CA GLN A 327 14.78 -15.69 24.53
C GLN A 327 13.54 -16.06 23.72
N HIS A 328 12.49 -16.55 24.38
CA HIS A 328 11.21 -16.82 23.75
C HIS A 328 10.52 -15.54 23.26
N CYS A 329 10.34 -14.55 24.15
CA CYS A 329 9.75 -13.25 23.81
C CYS A 329 10.54 -12.53 22.70
N TRP A 330 11.88 -12.56 22.77
CA TRP A 330 12.75 -11.99 21.75
C TRP A 330 12.53 -12.65 20.39
N ARG A 331 12.50 -13.98 20.35
CA ARG A 331 12.27 -14.74 19.12
C ARG A 331 10.91 -14.40 18.51
N GLU A 332 9.84 -14.42 19.32
CA GLU A 332 8.47 -14.09 18.91
C GLU A 332 8.43 -12.70 18.26
N MET A 333 8.98 -11.69 18.94
CA MET A 333 9.07 -10.32 18.43
C MET A 333 9.84 -10.21 17.11
N VAL A 334 11.04 -10.80 17.01
CA VAL A 334 11.86 -10.73 15.78
C VAL A 334 11.16 -11.42 14.61
N GLN A 335 10.50 -12.56 14.86
CA GLN A 335 9.74 -13.30 13.85
C GLN A 335 8.55 -12.48 13.33
N ASP A 336 7.77 -11.88 14.21
CA ASP A 336 6.62 -11.06 13.85
C ASP A 336 7.03 -9.81 13.07
N LYS A 337 8.06 -9.09 13.55
CA LYS A 337 8.57 -7.89 12.88
C LYS A 337 9.19 -8.21 11.52
N TYR A 338 9.84 -9.37 11.37
CA TYR A 338 10.35 -9.82 10.08
C TYR A 338 9.21 -10.12 9.09
N ALA A 339 8.16 -10.81 9.56
CA ALA A 339 6.97 -11.07 8.75
C ALA A 339 6.28 -9.75 8.35
N ASP A 340 6.10 -8.81 9.28
CA ASP A 340 5.58 -7.46 9.01
C ASP A 340 6.37 -6.73 7.93
N PHE A 341 7.70 -6.75 8.03
CA PHE A 341 8.59 -6.14 7.06
C PHE A 341 8.40 -6.75 5.66
N LEU A 342 8.33 -8.08 5.57
CA LEU A 342 8.09 -8.78 4.31
C LEU A 342 6.71 -8.48 3.73
N ARG A 343 5.66 -8.47 4.57
CA ARG A 343 4.30 -8.08 4.17
C ARG A 343 4.31 -6.67 3.58
N GLY A 344 4.95 -5.72 4.26
CA GLY A 344 5.09 -4.35 3.77
C GLY A 344 5.77 -4.27 2.40
N LYS A 345 6.87 -4.99 2.20
CA LYS A 345 7.60 -5.04 0.92
C LYS A 345 6.79 -5.70 -0.20
N LEU A 346 6.09 -6.79 0.10
CA LEU A 346 5.18 -7.44 -0.86
C LEU A 346 4.04 -6.51 -1.25
N THR A 347 3.43 -5.81 -0.28
CA THR A 347 2.38 -4.83 -0.55
C THR A 347 2.88 -3.69 -1.44
N GLU A 348 4.07 -3.16 -1.18
CA GLU A 348 4.70 -2.11 -1.99
C GLU A 348 4.89 -2.57 -3.45
N GLN A 349 5.52 -3.73 -3.66
CA GLN A 349 5.74 -4.30 -5.00
C GLN A 349 4.42 -4.62 -5.71
N PHE A 350 3.44 -5.15 -4.98
CA PHE A 350 2.13 -5.47 -5.52
C PHE A 350 1.39 -4.22 -6.00
N ASN A 351 1.36 -3.17 -5.18
CA ASN A 351 0.69 -1.92 -5.54
C ASN A 351 1.37 -1.21 -6.71
N GLN A 352 2.70 -1.22 -6.75
CA GLN A 352 3.44 -0.69 -7.88
C GLN A 352 3.11 -1.44 -9.17
N CYS A 353 3.12 -2.78 -9.14
CA CYS A 353 2.76 -3.63 -10.27
C CYS A 353 1.31 -3.37 -10.73
N ALA A 354 0.37 -3.28 -9.79
CA ALA A 354 -1.03 -3.01 -10.05
C ALA A 354 -1.25 -1.70 -10.81
N VAL A 355 -0.70 -0.59 -10.28
CA VAL A 355 -0.81 0.73 -10.91
C VAL A 355 -0.21 0.72 -12.32
N GLN A 356 0.94 0.08 -12.49
CA GLN A 356 1.61 0.02 -13.79
C GLN A 356 0.83 -0.78 -14.82
N LEU A 357 0.33 -1.96 -14.43
CA LEU A 357 -0.49 -2.79 -15.30
C LEU A 357 -1.78 -2.09 -15.69
N PHE A 358 -2.43 -1.42 -14.74
CA PHE A 358 -3.62 -0.63 -15.02
C PHE A 358 -3.34 0.43 -16.08
N ILE A 359 -2.33 1.27 -15.86
CA ILE A 359 -1.95 2.35 -16.80
C ILE A 359 -1.61 1.78 -18.19
N LYS A 360 -0.84 0.68 -18.26
CA LYS A 360 -0.49 0.01 -19.53
C LYS A 360 -1.71 -0.47 -20.29
N ASP A 361 -2.73 -0.95 -19.60
CA ASP A 361 -3.94 -1.42 -20.25
C ASP A 361 -4.80 -0.26 -20.74
N ILE A 362 -4.98 0.78 -19.92
CA ILE A 362 -5.83 1.91 -20.31
C ILE A 362 -5.23 2.76 -21.43
N VAL A 363 -3.92 3.00 -21.42
CA VAL A 363 -3.26 3.89 -22.39
C VAL A 363 -3.39 3.36 -23.83
N LYS A 364 -3.62 2.06 -24.02
CA LYS A 364 -3.89 1.45 -25.34
C LYS A 364 -5.10 2.07 -26.05
N PHE A 365 -6.02 2.68 -25.30
CA PHE A 365 -7.26 3.23 -25.85
C PHE A 365 -7.58 4.65 -25.36
N THR A 366 -6.82 5.21 -24.42
CA THR A 366 -7.07 6.56 -23.88
C THR A 366 -6.03 7.62 -24.28
N ASP A 367 -4.98 7.26 -25.03
CA ASP A 367 -3.83 8.12 -25.39
C ASP A 367 -4.18 9.52 -25.95
N ARG A 368 -5.32 9.62 -26.65
CA ARG A 368 -5.81 10.86 -27.26
C ARG A 368 -6.31 11.91 -26.26
N TYR A 369 -6.79 11.48 -25.10
CA TYR A 369 -7.53 12.35 -24.17
C TYR A 369 -7.12 12.21 -22.70
N LEU A 370 -6.38 11.17 -22.33
CA LEU A 370 -5.99 10.92 -20.95
C LEU A 370 -4.53 10.50 -20.84
N HIS A 371 -3.76 11.23 -20.04
CA HIS A 371 -2.41 10.81 -19.65
C HIS A 371 -2.37 10.60 -18.13
N ILE A 372 -1.92 9.42 -17.69
CA ILE A 372 -1.76 9.08 -16.28
C ILE A 372 -0.33 8.64 -16.03
N GLY A 373 0.29 9.12 -14.95
CA GLY A 373 1.61 8.66 -14.57
C GLY A 373 2.14 9.24 -13.27
N ARG A 374 3.28 8.71 -12.84
CA ARG A 374 4.03 9.21 -11.70
C ARG A 374 4.70 10.55 -12.05
N ILE A 375 4.67 11.51 -11.14
CA ILE A 375 5.39 12.78 -11.28
C ILE A 375 6.83 12.57 -10.82
N LYS A 376 7.80 13.02 -11.61
CA LYS A 376 9.22 13.07 -11.19
C LYS A 376 9.48 14.40 -10.48
N PHE A 377 9.65 14.34 -9.18
CA PHE A 377 10.19 15.45 -8.41
C PHE A 377 11.72 15.38 -8.41
N SER A 378 12.41 16.52 -8.49
CA SER A 378 13.87 16.55 -8.28
C SER A 378 14.20 16.18 -6.83
N LYS A 379 15.45 15.77 -6.54
CA LYS A 379 15.87 15.44 -5.16
C LYS A 379 15.62 16.57 -4.15
N GLU A 380 15.70 17.82 -4.59
CA GLU A 380 15.42 19.01 -3.78
C GLU A 380 13.93 19.15 -3.46
N HIS A 381 13.04 18.80 -4.40
CA HIS A 381 11.60 18.74 -4.15
C HIS A 381 11.21 17.50 -3.33
N MET A 382 11.88 16.35 -3.55
CA MET A 382 11.73 15.12 -2.74
C MET A 382 12.14 15.32 -1.28
N ALA A 383 13.16 16.15 -1.01
CA ALA A 383 13.56 16.46 0.35
C ALA A 383 12.48 17.26 1.10
N ALA A 384 11.66 18.08 0.42
CA ALA A 384 10.49 18.70 1.03
C ALA A 384 9.40 17.65 1.37
N PHE A 385 9.26 16.58 0.57
CA PHE A 385 8.35 15.46 0.85
C PHE A 385 8.82 14.51 1.95
N GLU A 386 10.10 14.51 2.33
CA GLU A 386 10.72 13.56 3.27
C GLU A 386 11.29 14.21 4.55
N ALA A 387 11.40 15.55 4.59
CA ALA A 387 11.92 16.29 5.74
C ALA A 387 10.78 16.99 6.49
N GLU A 388 9.97 16.22 7.22
CA GLU A 388 9.32 16.61 8.48
C GLU A 388 8.74 15.38 9.21
#